data_AF-I0RAN2-F1
#
_entry.id   AF-I0RAN2-F1
#
_cell.length_a   1.000
_cell.length_b   1.000
_cell.length_c   1.000
_cell.angle_alpha   90.00
_cell.angle_beta   90.00
_cell.angle_gamma   90.00
#
_symmetry.space_group_name_H-M   'P 1'
#
loop_
_entity.id
_entity.type
_entity.pdbx_description
1 polymer ?
#
loop_
_entity_poly.entity_id
_entity_poly.type
_entity_poly.pdbx_seq_one_letter_code
_entity_poly.pdbx_strand_id
1 'polypeptide(L)'
;MSFFKRKRIGTPFRREENILDSDRFLSAEDKVKFATSRSDMVDYMKRPFAKDAKFALFMDLVAVVLLGFALRKVIENQGAPSIQVSAFALCSFLFAGAGFYYSIKSFKDGLARKSLSVITTLIGGVIFLLWFMIFILGIRG
;
A
#
# COMPACT_ATOMS: atom_id res chain seq x y z
N MET A 1 -19.18 -43.82 25.65
CA MET A 1 -19.28 -42.37 25.96
C MET A 1 -18.78 -41.58 24.75
N SER A 2 -19.68 -40.99 23.96
CA SER A 2 -19.31 -40.13 22.81
C SER A 2 -19.33 -38.67 23.26
N PHE A 3 -18.15 -38.05 23.35
CA PHE A 3 -17.96 -36.69 23.89
C PHE A 3 -17.76 -35.63 22.78
N PHE A 4 -18.25 -35.86 21.56
CA PHE A 4 -18.22 -34.83 20.52
C PHE A 4 -19.49 -33.99 20.53
N LYS A 5 -19.56 -33.03 21.45
CA LYS A 5 -20.46 -31.87 21.28
C LYS A 5 -19.98 -31.10 20.06
N ARG A 6 -20.66 -31.24 18.92
CA ARG A 6 -20.51 -30.33 17.77
C ARG A 6 -20.74 -28.91 18.31
N LYS A 7 -19.68 -28.09 18.34
CA LYS A 7 -19.81 -26.65 18.57
C LYS A 7 -20.84 -26.15 17.55
N ARG A 8 -21.96 -25.61 18.04
CA ARG A 8 -22.89 -24.85 17.20
C ARG A 8 -22.09 -23.65 16.70
N ILE A 9 -21.61 -23.74 15.46
CA ILE A 9 -21.03 -22.61 14.75
C ILE A 9 -22.15 -21.59 14.68
N GLY A 10 -22.02 -20.52 15.46
CA GLY A 10 -22.98 -19.41 15.44
C GLY A 10 -23.06 -18.83 14.03
N THR A 11 -24.22 -18.25 13.72
CA THR A 11 -24.39 -17.45 12.51
C THR A 11 -23.29 -16.37 12.44
N PRO A 12 -22.67 -16.14 11.27
CA PRO A 12 -21.66 -15.09 11.12
C PRO A 12 -22.27 -13.72 11.47
N PHE A 13 -21.47 -12.86 12.10
CA PHE A 13 -21.92 -11.54 12.54
C PHE A 13 -22.41 -10.70 11.35
N ARG A 14 -23.66 -10.25 11.44
CA ARG A 14 -24.38 -9.49 10.43
C ARG A 14 -24.44 -8.02 10.82
N ARG A 15 -24.49 -7.12 9.83
CA ARG A 15 -24.88 -5.72 10.05
C ARG A 15 -26.40 -5.69 10.21
N GLU A 16 -26.91 -5.65 11.43
CA GLU A 16 -28.36 -5.50 11.67
C GLU A 16 -28.78 -4.10 11.20
N GLU A 17 -29.60 -4.02 10.15
CA GLU A 17 -30.23 -2.75 9.72
C GLU A 17 -31.46 -2.44 10.59
N ASN A 18 -32.11 -3.48 11.13
CA ASN A 18 -33.29 -3.38 11.98
C ASN A 18 -33.25 -4.41 13.13
N ILE A 19 -33.89 -4.09 14.26
CA ILE A 19 -33.98 -4.97 15.45
C ILE A 19 -34.69 -6.30 15.17
N LEU A 20 -35.53 -6.33 14.13
CA LEU A 20 -36.26 -7.52 13.66
C LEU A 20 -35.38 -8.50 12.89
N ASP A 21 -34.20 -8.06 12.43
CA ASP A 21 -33.22 -8.91 11.75
C ASP A 21 -32.26 -9.61 12.73
N SER A 22 -32.47 -9.43 14.03
CA SER A 22 -31.68 -10.11 15.06
C SER A 22 -32.02 -11.59 15.13
N ASP A 23 -31.04 -12.41 15.54
CA ASP A 23 -31.15 -13.87 15.63
C ASP A 23 -32.38 -14.37 16.44
N ARG A 24 -32.93 -13.49 17.29
CA ARG A 24 -34.09 -13.74 18.15
C ARG A 24 -35.43 -13.75 17.38
N PHE A 25 -35.58 -12.95 16.33
CA PHE A 25 -36.85 -12.78 15.61
C PHE A 25 -36.89 -13.45 14.23
N LEU A 26 -35.74 -13.96 13.77
CA LEU A 26 -35.62 -14.65 12.49
C LEU A 26 -36.32 -16.02 12.47
N SER A 27 -37.11 -16.25 11.42
CA SER A 27 -37.70 -17.56 11.11
C SER A 27 -36.63 -18.59 10.73
N ALA A 28 -36.91 -19.89 10.87
CA ALA A 28 -35.94 -20.94 10.56
C ALA A 28 -35.53 -20.96 9.07
N GLU A 29 -36.46 -20.61 8.17
CA GLU A 29 -36.21 -20.55 6.72
C GLU A 29 -35.33 -19.35 6.36
N ASP A 30 -35.59 -18.20 6.97
CA ASP A 30 -34.79 -16.99 6.76
C ASP A 30 -33.36 -17.16 7.28
N LYS A 31 -33.17 -17.87 8.40
CA LYS A 31 -31.83 -18.22 8.91
C LYS A 31 -30.99 -18.99 7.88
N VAL A 32 -31.60 -19.91 7.14
CA VAL A 32 -30.91 -20.70 6.10
C VAL A 32 -30.60 -19.84 4.88
N LYS A 33 -31.56 -19.01 4.46
CA LYS A 33 -31.39 -18.05 3.35
C LYS A 33 -30.25 -17.07 3.62
N PHE A 34 -30.15 -16.57 4.84
CA PHE A 34 -29.11 -15.62 5.23
C PHE A 34 -27.75 -16.27 5.54
N ALA A 35 -27.74 -17.52 6.03
CA ALA A 35 -26.50 -18.30 6.16
C ALA A 35 -25.86 -18.63 4.81
N THR A 36 -26.66 -18.72 3.74
CA THR A 36 -26.20 -19.02 2.38
C THR A 36 -25.92 -17.76 1.55
N SER A 37 -26.54 -16.62 1.87
CA SER A 37 -26.26 -15.34 1.20
C SER A 37 -24.97 -14.70 1.72
N ARG A 38 -23.94 -14.65 0.88
CA ARG A 38 -22.66 -13.96 1.19
C ARG A 38 -22.76 -12.43 1.16
N SER A 39 -23.84 -11.87 0.61
CA SER A 39 -24.01 -10.44 0.36
C SER A 39 -24.17 -9.60 1.63
N ASP A 40 -24.75 -10.15 2.69
CA ASP A 40 -25.03 -9.44 3.95
C ASP A 40 -23.97 -9.68 5.04
N MET A 41 -22.90 -10.40 4.72
CA MET A 41 -21.81 -10.63 5.67
C MET A 41 -20.90 -9.41 5.72
N VAL A 42 -20.62 -8.92 6.92
CA VAL A 42 -19.62 -7.86 7.12
C VAL A 42 -18.24 -8.44 6.79
N ASP A 43 -17.67 -8.01 5.66
CA ASP A 43 -16.34 -8.43 5.25
C ASP A 43 -15.28 -7.68 6.07
N TYR A 44 -14.95 -8.24 7.24
CA TYR A 44 -13.89 -7.73 8.12
C TYR A 44 -12.48 -7.88 7.52
N MET A 45 -12.30 -8.61 6.40
CA MET A 45 -10.98 -8.83 5.79
C MET A 45 -10.57 -7.73 4.81
N LYS A 46 -11.52 -6.98 4.24
CA LYS A 46 -11.24 -6.02 3.16
C LYS A 46 -10.88 -4.63 3.70
N ARG A 47 -9.80 -4.54 4.48
CA ARG A 47 -9.24 -3.24 4.89
C ARG A 47 -8.69 -2.49 3.66
N PRO A 48 -9.09 -1.24 3.42
CA PRO A 48 -8.55 -0.46 2.31
C PRO A 48 -7.05 -0.18 2.50
N PHE A 49 -6.33 -0.07 1.39
CA PHE A 49 -4.95 0.39 1.41
C PHE A 49 -4.87 1.88 1.78
N ALA A 50 -3.80 2.29 2.46
CA ALA A 50 -3.57 3.69 2.81
C ALA A 50 -3.48 4.54 1.52
N LYS A 51 -4.20 5.66 1.48
CA LYS A 51 -4.25 6.54 0.29
C LYS A 51 -2.86 7.10 0.00
N ASP A 52 -2.18 7.54 1.05
CA ASP A 52 -0.82 8.09 0.97
C ASP A 52 0.20 7.04 0.53
N ALA A 53 -0.01 5.76 0.84
CA ALA A 53 0.88 4.69 0.37
C ALA A 53 0.75 4.43 -1.14
N LYS A 54 -0.45 4.58 -1.72
CA LYS A 54 -0.62 4.48 -3.18
C LYS A 54 0.06 5.64 -3.91
N PHE A 55 -0.07 6.84 -3.35
CA PHE A 55 0.58 8.03 -3.87
C PHE A 55 2.11 7.93 -3.77
N ALA A 56 2.63 7.44 -2.65
CA ALA A 56 4.05 7.15 -2.47
C ALA A 56 4.56 6.16 -3.54
N LEU A 57 3.83 5.07 -3.78
CA LEU A 57 4.20 4.09 -4.81
C LEU A 57 4.30 4.72 -6.19
N PHE A 58 3.33 5.56 -6.56
CA PHE A 58 3.37 6.27 -7.83
C PHE A 58 4.60 7.16 -7.96
N MET A 59 4.94 7.92 -6.90
CA MET A 59 6.12 8.77 -6.88
C MET A 59 7.42 7.95 -6.97
N ASP A 60 7.52 6.84 -6.23
CA ASP A 60 8.67 5.94 -6.29
C ASP A 60 8.85 5.36 -7.70
N LEU A 61 7.75 4.97 -8.36
CA LEU A 61 7.78 4.42 -9.72
C LEU A 61 8.27 5.45 -10.74
N VAL A 62 7.78 6.69 -10.66
CA VAL A 62 8.26 7.80 -11.49
C VAL A 62 9.75 8.07 -11.23
N ALA A 63 10.18 8.06 -9.95
CA ALA A 63 11.57 8.26 -9.58
C ALA A 63 12.49 7.18 -10.20
N VAL A 64 12.10 5.91 -10.16
CA VAL A 64 12.85 4.79 -10.77
C VAL A 64 12.99 4.97 -12.27
N VAL A 65 11.91 5.29 -12.97
CA VAL A 65 11.92 5.47 -14.43
C VAL A 65 12.87 6.60 -14.82
N LEU A 66 12.79 7.73 -14.13
CA LEU A 66 13.67 8.87 -14.37
C LEU A 66 15.13 8.56 -14.03
N LEU A 67 15.39 7.83 -12.94
CA LEU A 67 16.74 7.39 -12.56
C LEU A 67 17.34 6.50 -13.67
N GLY A 68 16.59 5.49 -14.13
CA GLY A 68 17.04 4.60 -15.19
C GLY A 68 17.33 5.34 -16.49
N PHE A 69 16.48 6.30 -16.86
CA PHE A 69 16.69 7.15 -18.04
C PHE A 69 17.94 8.03 -17.90
N ALA A 70 18.11 8.69 -16.75
CA ALA A 70 19.26 9.54 -16.49
C ALA A 70 20.57 8.75 -16.51
N LEU A 71 20.63 7.59 -15.83
CA LEU A 71 21.80 6.73 -15.82
C LEU A 71 22.17 6.24 -17.23
N ARG A 72 21.18 5.80 -18.01
CA ARG A 72 21.42 5.37 -19.40
C ARG A 72 22.01 6.50 -20.23
N LYS A 73 21.48 7.72 -20.12
CA LYS A 73 21.98 8.88 -20.85
C LYS A 73 23.37 9.32 -20.40
N VAL A 74 23.68 9.22 -19.11
CA VAL A 74 25.03 9.49 -18.58
C VAL A 74 26.05 8.50 -19.17
N ILE A 75 25.70 7.21 -19.29
CA ILE A 75 26.55 6.19 -19.89
C ILE A 75 26.75 6.45 -21.39
N GLU A 76 25.66 6.74 -22.12
CA GLU A 76 25.70 7.07 -23.56
C GLU A 76 26.58 8.31 -23.84
N ASN A 77 26.60 9.28 -22.93
CA ASN A 77 27.38 10.51 -23.04
C ASN A 77 28.78 10.43 -22.40
N GLN A 78 29.30 9.24 -22.07
CA GLN A 78 30.63 9.04 -21.49
C GLN A 78 30.92 9.90 -20.24
N GLY A 79 29.91 10.15 -19.41
CA GLY A 79 30.07 10.96 -18.20
C GLY A 79 30.05 12.48 -18.42
N ALA A 80 29.73 12.97 -19.63
CA ALA A 80 29.45 14.38 -19.92
C ALA A 80 27.93 14.63 -20.11
N PRO A 81 27.13 14.60 -19.02
CA PRO A 81 25.69 14.80 -19.13
C PRO A 81 25.35 16.21 -19.59
N SER A 82 24.38 16.31 -20.50
CA SER A 82 23.79 17.61 -20.83
C SER A 82 22.95 18.12 -19.66
N ILE A 83 22.70 19.44 -19.64
CA ILE A 83 21.86 20.09 -18.61
C ILE A 83 20.48 19.41 -18.49
N GLN A 84 19.92 18.93 -19.60
CA GLN A 84 18.65 18.21 -19.62
C GLN A 84 18.72 16.90 -18.84
N VAL A 85 19.79 16.11 -18.99
CA VAL A 85 19.99 14.85 -18.26
C VAL A 85 20.12 15.12 -16.76
N SER A 86 20.84 16.18 -16.38
CA SER A 86 20.95 16.61 -14.98
C SER A 86 19.61 17.07 -14.40
N ALA A 87 18.75 17.71 -15.20
CA ALA A 87 17.40 18.06 -14.76
C ALA A 87 16.53 16.83 -14.49
N PHE A 88 16.59 15.80 -15.34
CA PHE A 88 15.88 14.53 -15.10
C PHE A 88 16.39 13.81 -13.85
N ALA A 89 17.71 13.82 -13.63
CA ALA A 89 18.32 13.32 -12.40
C ALA A 89 17.80 14.05 -11.15
N LEU A 90 17.76 15.38 -11.18
CA LEU A 90 17.22 16.19 -10.08
C LEU A 90 15.73 15.91 -9.83
N CYS A 91 14.93 15.81 -10.90
CA CYS A 91 13.52 15.43 -10.78
C CYS A 91 13.35 14.05 -10.13
N SER A 92 14.14 13.05 -10.54
CA SER A 92 14.12 11.72 -9.92
C SER A 92 14.41 11.80 -8.42
N PHE A 93 15.39 12.60 -8.02
CA PHE A 93 15.72 12.82 -6.60
C PHE A 93 14.56 13.46 -5.82
N LEU A 94 13.94 14.50 -6.37
CA LEU A 94 12.79 15.16 -5.72
C LEU A 94 11.60 14.20 -5.58
N PHE A 95 11.32 13.40 -6.60
CA PHE A 95 10.26 12.38 -6.55
C PHE A 95 10.57 11.28 -5.53
N ALA A 96 11.84 10.84 -5.43
CA ALA A 96 12.25 9.89 -4.41
C ALA A 96 12.08 10.45 -2.98
N GLY A 97 12.46 11.71 -2.75
CA GLY A 97 12.26 12.38 -1.46
C GLY A 97 10.78 12.54 -1.10
N ALA A 98 9.95 12.94 -2.06
CA ALA A 98 8.50 13.03 -1.88
C ALA A 98 7.88 11.65 -1.62
N GLY A 99 8.22 10.64 -2.42
CA GLY A 99 7.77 9.26 -2.26
C GLY A 99 8.10 8.71 -0.88
N PHE A 100 9.33 8.92 -0.42
CA PHE A 100 9.76 8.54 0.93
C PHE A 100 8.96 9.27 2.03
N TYR A 101 8.74 10.58 1.90
CA TYR A 101 7.94 11.35 2.86
C TYR A 101 6.48 10.86 2.94
N TYR A 102 5.82 10.66 1.80
CA TYR A 102 4.44 10.14 1.76
C TYR A 102 4.37 8.70 2.25
N SER A 103 5.42 7.90 2.03
CA SER A 103 5.51 6.55 2.56
C SER A 103 5.56 6.54 4.09
N ILE A 104 6.40 7.38 4.71
CA ILE A 104 6.43 7.55 6.19
C ILE A 104 5.08 8.05 6.70
N LYS A 105 4.50 9.05 6.03
CA LYS A 105 3.19 9.61 6.40
C LYS A 105 2.09 8.54 6.38
N SER A 106 2.14 7.60 5.45
CA SER A 106 1.13 6.54 5.30
C SER A 106 1.03 5.59 6.50
N PHE A 107 2.05 5.51 7.37
CA PHE A 107 1.96 4.71 8.60
C PHE A 107 1.03 5.31 9.67
N LYS A 108 0.71 6.61 9.56
CA LYS A 108 -0.22 7.30 10.47
C LYS A 108 -1.68 6.93 10.21
N ASP A 109 -2.00 6.31 9.07
CA ASP A 109 -3.35 5.81 8.77
C ASP A 109 -3.66 4.56 9.61
N GLY A 110 -4.37 4.73 10.74
CA GLY A 110 -4.59 3.67 11.73
C GLY A 110 -5.49 2.51 11.28
N LEU A 111 -6.46 2.76 10.39
CA LEU A 111 -7.43 1.75 9.94
C LEU A 111 -7.02 1.02 8.65
N ALA A 112 -6.00 1.52 7.95
CA ALA A 112 -5.59 1.02 6.64
C ALA A 112 -4.63 -0.17 6.72
N ARG A 113 -4.58 -0.97 5.66
CA ARG A 113 -3.59 -2.05 5.52
C ARG A 113 -2.19 -1.46 5.28
N LYS A 114 -1.26 -1.71 6.21
CA LYS A 114 0.12 -1.17 6.21
C LYS A 114 1.11 -1.91 5.30
N SER A 115 0.70 -3.00 4.65
CA SER A 115 1.59 -3.80 3.80
C SER A 115 2.17 -2.98 2.63
N LEU A 116 1.35 -2.12 2.01
CA LEU A 116 1.79 -1.26 0.92
C LEU A 116 2.77 -0.20 1.40
N SER A 117 2.54 0.37 2.59
CA SER A 117 3.43 1.34 3.23
C SER A 117 4.83 0.76 3.43
N VAL A 118 4.94 -0.48 3.93
CA VAL A 118 6.24 -1.14 4.12
C VAL A 118 6.99 -1.28 2.79
N ILE A 119 6.30 -1.70 1.73
CA ILE A 119 6.92 -1.88 0.41
C ILE A 119 7.42 -0.54 -0.14
N THR A 120 6.61 0.50 -0.10
CA THR A 120 7.01 1.82 -0.62
C THR A 120 8.10 2.45 0.24
N THR A 121 8.13 2.20 1.54
CA THR A 121 9.20 2.72 2.40
C THR A 121 10.54 2.06 2.06
N LEU A 122 10.53 0.75 1.80
CA LEU A 122 11.73 0.04 1.38
C LEU A 122 12.21 0.52 0.00
N ILE A 123 11.32 0.58 -0.99
CA ILE A 123 11.67 1.01 -2.35
C ILE A 123 12.12 2.48 -2.35
N GLY A 124 11.28 3.39 -1.86
CA GLY A 124 11.58 4.82 -1.80
C GLY A 124 12.79 5.11 -0.92
N GLY A 125 12.96 4.40 0.20
CA GLY A 125 14.12 4.54 1.08
C GLY A 125 15.44 4.13 0.41
N VAL A 126 15.45 3.00 -0.31
CA VAL A 126 16.64 2.55 -1.04
C VAL A 126 17.01 3.53 -2.16
N ILE A 127 16.02 4.00 -2.93
CA ILE A 127 16.25 4.98 -4.01
C ILE A 127 16.76 6.30 -3.45
N PHE A 128 16.15 6.79 -2.36
CA PHE A 128 16.56 8.03 -1.71
C PHE A 128 17.99 7.92 -1.16
N LEU A 129 18.34 6.80 -0.52
CA LEU A 129 19.71 6.53 -0.04
C LEU A 129 20.73 6.46 -1.19
N LEU A 130 20.37 5.80 -2.31
CA LEU A 130 21.20 5.76 -3.51
C LEU A 130 21.52 7.17 -4.01
N TRP A 131 20.50 8.02 -4.16
CA TRP A 131 20.69 9.42 -4.55
C TRP A 131 21.56 10.18 -3.56
N PHE A 132 21.33 10.01 -2.25
CA PHE A 132 22.13 10.65 -1.22
C PHE A 132 23.62 10.27 -1.35
N MET A 133 23.91 9.00 -1.65
CA MET A 133 25.28 8.53 -1.88
C MET A 133 25.89 9.15 -3.14
N ILE A 134 25.13 9.25 -4.24
CA ILE A 134 25.58 9.91 -5.48
C ILE A 134 25.93 11.38 -5.22
N PHE A 135 25.12 12.11 -4.46
CA PHE A 135 25.39 13.51 -4.10
C PHE A 135 26.65 13.65 -3.25
N ILE A 136 26.85 12.80 -2.23
CA ILE A 136 28.05 12.84 -1.40
C ILE A 136 29.31 12.57 -2.22
N LEU A 137 29.26 11.60 -3.13
CA LEU A 137 30.36 11.30 -4.03
C LEU A 137 30.64 12.49 -4.98
N GLY A 138 29.58 13.14 -5.48
CA GLY A 138 29.69 14.31 -6.35
C GLY A 138 30.28 15.55 -5.67
N ILE A 139 30.11 15.72 -4.36
CA ILE A 139 30.73 16.84 -3.60
C ILE A 139 32.23 16.59 -3.33
N ARG A 140 32.63 15.31 -3.22
CA ARG A 140 34.01 14.91 -2.94
C ARG A 140 34.89 14.82 -4.19
N GLY A 141 34.29 14.71 -5.37
CA GLY A 141 34.96 14.61 -6.67
C GLY A 141 35.37 15.96 -7.23
#